data_AF-A0A3C0BW88-F1
#
_entry.id   AF-A0A3C0BW88-F1
#
_cell.length_a   1.000
_cell.length_b   1.000
_cell.length_c   1.000
_cell.angle_alpha   90.00
_cell.angle_beta   90.00
_cell.angle_gamma   90.00
#
_symmetry.space_group_name_H-M   'P 1'
#
loop_
_entity.id
_entity.type
_entity.pdbx_description
1 polymer ?
#
loop_
_entity_poly.entity_id
_entity_poly.type
_entity_poly.pdbx_seq_one_letter_code
_entity_poly.pdbx_strand_id
1 'polypeptide(L)' 'ELGLKEPGLNRLIYEGYKLLELITYFTAGPKEARAWTVPQGTRAPQAAGVIHTDF' A
#
# COMPACT_ATOMS: atom_id res chain seq x y z
N GLU A 1 -21.37 10.09 -21.20
CA GLU A 1 -20.26 9.74 -20.30
C GLU A 1 -19.24 8.86 -21.04
N LEU A 2 -17.95 8.99 -20.74
CA LEU A 2 -16.85 8.30 -21.44
C LEU A 2 -16.74 6.78 -21.13
N GLY A 3 -17.66 6.18 -20.37
CA GLY A 3 -17.67 4.74 -20.05
C GLY A 3 -16.51 4.25 -19.19
N LEU A 4 -15.77 5.15 -18.53
CA LEU A 4 -14.61 4.81 -17.71
C LEU A 4 -15.05 4.39 -16.30
N LYS A 5 -14.62 3.20 -15.86
CA LYS A 5 -14.89 2.68 -14.51
C LYS A 5 -14.16 3.45 -13.40
N GLU A 6 -13.04 4.07 -13.73
CA GLU A 6 -12.24 4.88 -12.81
C GLU A 6 -11.38 5.92 -13.56
N PRO A 7 -10.94 6.99 -12.87
CA PRO A 7 -10.02 7.98 -13.42
C PRO A 7 -8.71 7.35 -13.92
N GLY A 8 -8.17 7.86 -15.04
CA GLY A 8 -6.89 7.39 -15.57
C GLY A 8 -5.72 7.59 -14.60
N LEU A 9 -5.82 8.60 -13.71
CA LEU A 9 -4.83 8.86 -12.67
C LEU A 9 -4.68 7.67 -11.70
N ASN A 10 -5.78 6.97 -11.35
CA ASN A 10 -5.70 5.80 -10.47
C ASN A 10 -4.86 4.70 -11.11
N ARG A 11 -5.06 4.45 -12.41
CA ARG A 11 -4.28 3.46 -13.15
C ARG A 11 -2.80 3.82 -13.16
N LEU A 12 -2.46 5.09 -13.37
CA LEU A 12 -1.07 5.55 -13.31
C LEU A 12 -0.44 5.31 -11.93
N ILE A 13 -1.19 5.57 -10.85
CA ILE A 13 -0.74 5.31 -9.48
C ILE A 13 -0.50 3.81 -9.27
N TYR A 14 -1.42 2.95 -9.71
CA TYR A 14 -1.27 1.49 -9.57
C TYR A 14 -0.08 0.94 -10.36
N GLU A 15 0.11 1.39 -11.61
CA GLU A 15 1.26 0.98 -12.41
C GLU A 15 2.59 1.49 -11.82
N GLY A 16 2.61 2.70 -11.26
CA GLY A 16 3.78 3.21 -10.52
C GLY A 16 4.12 2.38 -9.29
N TYR A 17 3.11 1.98 -8.51
CA TYR A 17 3.28 1.11 -7.34
C TYR A 17 3.86 -0.24 -7.71
N LYS A 18 3.32 -0.83 -8.79
CA LYS A 18 3.78 -2.11 -9.34
C LYS A 18 5.21 -2.00 -9.88
N LEU A 19 5.53 -0.93 -10.60
CA LEU A 19 6.86 -0.69 -11.15
C LEU A 19 7.93 -0.61 -10.03
N LEU A 20 7.58 -0.03 -8.89
CA LEU A 20 8.44 0.08 -7.71
C LEU A 20 8.46 -1.18 -6.84
N GLU A 21 7.78 -2.25 -7.26
CA GLU A 21 7.64 -3.49 -6.49
C GLU A 21 7.12 -3.25 -5.06
N LEU A 22 6.19 -2.31 -4.89
CA LEU A 22 5.59 -1.98 -3.61
C LEU A 22 4.29 -2.78 -3.40
N ILE A 23 4.08 -3.23 -2.17
CA ILE A 23 2.82 -3.84 -1.73
C ILE A 23 2.20 -3.05 -0.58
N THR A 24 0.92 -3.26 -0.37
CA THR A 24 0.17 -2.68 0.73
C THR A 24 -0.24 -3.75 1.72
N TYR A 25 0.00 -3.54 3.00
CA TYR A 25 -0.65 -4.28 4.09
C TYR A 25 -1.47 -3.32 4.95
N PHE A 26 -2.35 -3.88 5.79
CA PHE A 26 -3.30 -3.10 6.55
C PHE A 26 -3.17 -3.33 8.05
N THR A 27 -3.30 -2.25 8.80
CA THR A 27 -3.74 -2.29 10.20
C THR A 27 -5.19 -1.86 10.26
N ALA A 28 -6.01 -2.57 11.01
CA ALA A 28 -7.43 -2.25 11.15
C ALA A 28 -7.88 -2.37 12.61
N GLY A 29 -8.59 -1.36 13.09
CA GLY A 29 -9.18 -1.30 14.41
C GLY A 29 -10.33 -0.29 14.47
N PRO A 30 -11.02 -0.17 15.61
CA PRO A 30 -12.23 0.65 15.73
C PRO A 30 -11.99 2.16 15.51
N LYS A 31 -10.75 2.63 15.67
CA LYS A 31 -10.38 4.05 15.48
C LYS A 31 -9.79 4.33 14.09
N GLU A 32 -9.15 3.35 13.47
CA GLU A 32 -8.38 3.55 12.25
C GLU A 32 -8.27 2.26 11.44
N ALA A 33 -8.41 2.40 10.12
CA ALA A 33 -7.88 1.47 9.15
C ALA A 33 -6.83 2.20 8.32
N ARG A 34 -5.63 1.62 8.21
CA ARG A 34 -4.51 2.26 7.52
C ARG A 34 -3.81 1.30 6.57
N ALA A 35 -3.52 1.81 5.38
CA ALA A 35 -2.68 1.19 4.37
C ALA A 35 -1.22 1.56 4.63
N TRP A 36 -0.34 0.56 4.69
CA TRP A 36 1.09 0.72 4.87
C TRP A 36 1.84 0.17 3.66
N THR A 37 2.88 0.88 3.24
CA THR A 37 3.68 0.57 2.04
C THR A 37 4.97 -0.13 2.44
N VAL A 38 5.25 -1.28 1.83
CA VAL A 38 6.54 -1.97 1.95
C VAL A 38 6.97 -2.55 0.60
N PRO A 39 8.27 -2.76 0.36
CA PRO A 39 8.74 -3.55 -0.77
C PRO A 39 8.18 -4.98 -0.75
N GLN A 40 7.91 -5.55 -1.93
CA GLN A 40 7.53 -6.93 -2.08
C GLN A 40 8.57 -7.86 -1.45
N GLY A 41 8.12 -8.86 -0.69
CA GLY A 41 9.01 -9.80 0.01
C GLY A 41 9.57 -9.30 1.36
N THR A 42 9.19 -8.09 1.80
CA THR A 42 9.48 -7.62 3.16
C THR A 42 8.95 -8.61 4.19
N ARG A 43 9.81 -9.06 5.11
CA ARG A 43 9.42 -10.01 6.17
C ARG A 43 8.67 -9.28 7.29
N ALA A 44 7.92 -10.04 8.08
CA ALA A 44 7.04 -9.49 9.10
C ALA A 44 7.72 -8.54 10.12
N PRO A 45 8.93 -8.82 10.67
CA PRO A 45 9.57 -7.89 11.60
C PRO A 45 9.91 -6.54 10.96
N GLN A 46 10.43 -6.55 9.73
CA GLN A 46 10.74 -5.32 8.98
C GLN A 46 9.48 -4.53 8.64
N ALA A 47 8.38 -5.20 8.29
CA ALA A 47 7.10 -4.55 8.04
C ALA A 47 6.56 -3.87 9.32
N ALA A 48 6.68 -4.53 10.48
CA ALA A 48 6.33 -3.94 11.76
C ALA A 48 7.22 -2.71 12.10
N GLY A 49 8.51 -2.76 11.72
CA GLY A 49 9.45 -1.65 11.81
C GLY A 49 9.01 -0.35 11.12
N VAL A 50 8.15 -0.44 10.09
CA VAL A 50 7.56 0.74 9.41
C VAL A 50 6.52 1.46 10.27
N ILE A 51 5.89 0.74 11.21
CA ILE A 51 4.94 1.30 12.17
C ILE A 51 5.69 1.90 13.36
N HIS A 52 6.68 1.17 13.90
CA HIS A 52 7.52 1.64 15.00
C HIS A 52 8.90 0.97 14.97
N THR A 53 9.96 1.71 15.27
CA THR A 53 11.35 1.23 15.20
C THR A 53 11.76 0.22 16.26
N ASP A 54 10.87 -0.11 17.19
CA ASP A 54 11.15 -1.00 18.33
C ASP A 54 10.75 -2.46 18.04
N PHE A 55 10.20 -2.72 16.85
CA PHE A 55 9.80 -4.03 16.35
C PHE A 55 10.95 -4.82 15.70
#